data_AF-A0A7Y7NKM6-F1
#
_entry.id   AF-A0A7Y7NKM6-F1
#
_cell.length_a   1.000
_cell.length_b   1.000
_cell.length_c   1.000
_cell.angle_alpha   90.00
_cell.angle_beta   90.00
_cell.angle_gamma   90.00
#
_symmetry.space_group_name_H-M   'P 1'
#
loop_
_entity.id
_entity.type
_entity.pdbx_description
1 polymer ?
#
loop_
_entity_poly.entity_id
_entity_poly.type
_entity_poly.pdbx_seq_one_letter_code
_entity_poly.pdbx_strand_id
1 'polypeptide(L)' 'YKRAYPTKEKMGILTFEVKFLETISLNTAFMIGKWSLERIDGSQSGFFTLIWKRIKGKWLITTDHSS' A
#
# COMPACT_ATOMS: atom_id res chain seq x y z
N TYR A 1 17.31 -1.79 -0.19
CA TYR A 1 16.71 -0.76 0.69
C TYR A 1 17.58 -0.43 1.91
N LYS A 2 18.04 -1.40 2.73
CA LYS A 2 18.85 -1.13 3.95
C LYS A 2 20.08 -0.23 3.75
N ARG A 3 20.75 -0.33 2.59
CA ARG A 3 21.88 0.55 2.22
C ARG A 3 21.44 1.99 1.89
N ALA A 4 20.27 2.16 1.29
CA ALA A 4 19.72 3.47 0.92
C ALA A 4 19.03 4.18 2.10
N TYR A 5 18.55 3.42 3.09
CA TYR A 5 17.85 3.90 4.28
C TYR A 5 18.52 3.36 5.55
N PRO A 6 19.68 3.91 5.95
CA PRO A 6 20.49 3.37 7.04
C PRO A 6 19.93 3.69 8.43
N THR A 7 19.04 4.69 8.55
CA THR A 7 18.40 5.07 9.82
C THR A 7 16.89 5.16 9.66
N LYS A 8 16.15 5.06 10.77
CA LYS A 8 14.67 5.16 10.76
C LYS A 8 14.22 6.54 10.29
N GLU A 9 14.95 7.58 10.68
CA GLU A 9 14.69 8.96 10.31
C GLU A 9 14.81 9.16 8.81
N LYS A 10 15.81 8.51 8.17
CA LYS A 10 15.94 8.52 6.71
C LYS A 10 14.88 7.67 6.01
N MET A 11 14.35 6.64 6.67
CA MET A 11 13.31 5.76 6.11
C MET A 11 11.94 6.45 6.04
N GLY A 12 11.63 7.28 7.03
CA GLY A 12 10.35 7.98 7.12
C GLY A 12 9.23 7.13 7.72
N ILE A 13 8.04 7.72 7.77
CA ILE A 13 6.81 7.10 8.27
C ILE A 13 5.83 6.97 7.10
N LEU A 14 5.51 5.72 6.74
CA LEU A 14 4.54 5.40 5.70
C LEU A 14 3.17 5.15 6.34
N THR A 15 2.18 5.92 5.93
CA THR A 15 0.78 5.76 6.33
C THR A 15 -0.08 5.44 5.12
N PHE A 16 -1.13 4.66 5.34
CA PHE A 16 -2.09 4.29 4.31
C PHE A 16 -3.50 4.65 4.77
N GLU A 17 -4.29 5.15 3.83
CA GLU A 17 -5.69 5.43 4.00
C GLU A 17 -6.50 4.63 2.98
N VAL A 18 -7.43 3.81 3.44
CA VAL A 18 -8.36 3.09 2.55
C VAL A 18 -9.47 4.05 2.14
N LYS A 19 -9.56 4.36 0.84
CA LYS A 19 -10.58 5.24 0.28
C LYS A 19 -11.79 4.47 -0.21
N PHE A 20 -11.55 3.31 -0.79
CA PHE A 20 -12.57 2.44 -1.34
C PHE A 20 -12.17 0.99 -1.17
N LEU A 21 -13.12 0.14 -0.78
CA LEU A 21 -12.93 -1.30 -0.71
C LEU A 21 -14.24 -1.97 -1.11
N GLU A 22 -14.18 -2.80 -2.15
CA GLU A 22 -15.33 -3.53 -2.66
C GLU A 22 -14.98 -4.98 -2.91
N THR A 23 -15.86 -5.89 -2.51
CA THR A 23 -15.77 -7.30 -2.87
C THR A 23 -16.37 -7.50 -4.26
N ILE A 24 -15.54 -7.91 -5.23
CA ILE A 24 -15.98 -8.23 -6.60
C ILE A 24 -16.61 -9.63 -6.63
N SER A 25 -16.08 -10.56 -5.83
CA SER A 25 -16.62 -11.91 -5.69
C SER A 25 -16.24 -12.49 -4.33
N LEU A 26 -16.70 -13.71 -4.03
CA LEU A 26 -16.37 -14.41 -2.78
C LEU A 26 -14.86 -14.47 -2.49
N ASN A 27 -14.03 -14.52 -3.54
CA ASN A 27 -12.58 -14.70 -3.43
C ASN A 27 -11.78 -13.55 -4.03
N THR A 28 -12.41 -12.43 -4.40
CA THR A 28 -11.73 -11.28 -4.99
C THR A 28 -12.24 -9.98 -4.40
N ALA A 29 -11.33 -9.08 -4.02
CA ALA A 29 -11.67 -7.73 -3.59
C ALA A 29 -10.78 -6.69 -4.30
N PHE A 30 -11.32 -5.51 -4.51
CA PHE A 30 -10.67 -4.37 -5.11
C PHE A 30 -10.59 -3.24 -4.08
N MET A 31 -9.42 -2.64 -3.96
CA MET A 31 -9.17 -1.56 -3.01
C MET A 31 -8.51 -0.39 -3.72
N ILE A 32 -8.97 0.82 -3.43
CA ILE A 32 -8.25 2.06 -3.74
C ILE A 32 -7.89 2.71 -2.41
N GLY A 33 -6.66 3.20 -2.32
CA GLY A 33 -6.23 3.98 -1.17
C GLY A 33 -5.22 5.05 -1.51
N LYS A 34 -4.88 5.82 -0.50
CA LYS A 34 -3.83 6.84 -0.54
C LYS A 34 -2.66 6.38 0.33
N TRP A 35 -1.44 6.52 -0.15
CA TRP A 35 -0.24 6.37 0.67
C TRP A 35 0.37 7.75 0.94
N SER A 36 0.91 7.96 2.13
CA SER A 36 1.66 9.17 2.49
C SER A 36 2.95 8.78 3.20
N LEU A 37 4.08 9.29 2.73
CA LEU A 37 5.41 9.04 3.25
C LEU A 37 5.98 10.34 3.82
N GLU A 38 6.08 10.41 5.14
CA GLU A 38 6.66 11.55 5.85
C GLU A 38 8.15 11.32 6.07
N ARG A 39 8.99 12.26 5.61
CA ARG A 39 10.45 12.22 5.77
C ARG A 39 10.98 13.60 6.11
N ILE A 40 12.17 13.63 6.73
CA ILE A 40 12.85 14.89 7.10
C ILE A 40 13.18 15.72 5.86
N ASP A 41 13.52 15.06 4.75
CA ASP A 41 13.92 15.68 3.48
C ASP A 41 12.76 15.93 2.50
N GLY A 42 11.52 15.78 2.96
CA GLY A 42 10.31 16.11 2.21
C GLY A 42 9.27 14.98 2.22
N SER A 43 8.02 15.36 2.45
CA SER A 43 6.90 14.42 2.42
C SER A 43 6.45 14.13 0.98
N GLN A 44 6.09 12.89 0.72
CA GLN A 44 5.53 12.44 -0.55
C GLN A 44 4.19 11.76 -0.32
N SER A 45 3.31 11.78 -1.32
CA SER A 45 2.06 11.04 -1.25
C SER A 45 1.58 10.69 -2.64
N GLY A 46 0.74 9.66 -2.72
CA GLY A 46 0.15 9.21 -3.95
C GLY A 46 -1.01 8.26 -3.71
N PHE A 47 -1.47 7.61 -4.77
CA PHE A 47 -2.59 6.69 -4.70
C PHE A 47 -2.16 5.27 -5.08
N PHE A 48 -2.88 4.30 -4.57
CA PHE A 48 -2.66 2.90 -4.91
C PHE A 48 -3.98 2.20 -5.19
N THR A 49 -3.90 1.18 -6.04
CA THR A 49 -4.99 0.27 -6.37
C THR A 49 -4.52 -1.16 -6.14
N LEU A 50 -5.25 -1.92 -5.33
CA LEU A 50 -4.95 -3.33 -5.05
C LEU A 50 -6.06 -4.25 -5.55
N ILE A 51 -5.64 -5.40 -6.09
CA ILE A 51 -6.50 -6.57 -6.24
C ILE A 51 -6.07 -7.61 -5.21
N TRP A 52 -7.02 -7.97 -4.36
CA TRP A 52 -6.89 -9.04 -3.37
C TRP A 52 -7.54 -10.31 -3.91
N LYS A 53 -6.84 -11.44 -3.78
CA LYS A 53 -7.41 -12.76 -4.05
C LYS A 53 -7.30 -13.66 -2.82
N ARG A 54 -8.33 -14.44 -2.57
CA ARG A 54 -8.34 -15.46 -1.51
C ARG A 54 -7.77 -16.76 -2.06
N ILE A 55 -6.54 -17.09 -1.65
CA ILE A 55 -5.80 -18.27 -2.11
C ILE A 55 -5.52 -19.15 -0.88
N LYS A 56 -6.00 -20.41 -0.92
CA LYS A 56 -5.88 -21.35 0.21
C LYS A 56 -6.35 -20.74 1.55
N GLY A 57 -7.48 -20.04 1.51
CA GLY A 57 -8.10 -19.41 2.66
C GLY A 57 -7.51 -18.05 3.09
N LYS A 58 -6.38 -17.61 2.52
CA LYS A 58 -5.69 -16.36 2.87
C LYS A 58 -5.90 -15.29 1.81
N TRP A 59 -6.17 -14.06 2.22
CA TRP A 59 -6.18 -12.91 1.32
C TRP A 59 -4.75 -12.49 1.00
N LEU A 60 -4.42 -12.44 -0.28
CA LEU A 60 -3.12 -12.03 -0.78
C LEU A 60 -3.32 -10.89 -1.79
N ILE A 61 -2.43 -9.90 -1.75
CA ILE A 61 -2.35 -8.89 -2.80
C ILE A 61 -1.74 -9.56 -4.02
N THR A 62 -2.49 -9.63 -5.12
CA THR A 62 -2.01 -10.21 -6.39
C THR A 62 -1.71 -9.16 -7.44
N THR A 63 -2.15 -7.92 -7.21
CA THR A 63 -1.86 -6.77 -8.06
C THR A 63 -1.77 -5.54 -7.19
N ASP A 64 -0.71 -4.76 -7.41
CA ASP A 64 -0.48 -3.45 -6.81
C ASP A 64 -0.11 -2.50 -7.94
N HIS A 65 -0.90 -1.45 -8.13
CA HIS A 65 -0.56 -0.32 -8.97
C HIS A 65 -0.55 0.94 -8.13
N SER A 66 0.65 1.48 -7.90
CA SER A 66 0.88 2.68 -7.10
C SER A 66 1.42 3.82 -7.97
N SER A 67 0.90 5.03 -7.77
CA SER A 67 1.26 6.28 -8.47
C SER A 67 1.62 7.36 -7.47
#